data_AF-A0A2V7P395-F1
#
_entry.id   AF-A0A2V7P395-F1
#
_cell.length_a   1.000
_cell.length_b   1.000
_cell.length_c   1.000
_cell.angle_alpha   90.00
_cell.angle_beta   90.00
_cell.angle_gamma   90.00
#
_symmetry.space_group_name_H-M   'P 1'
#
loop_
_entity.id
_entity.type
_entity.pdbx_description
1 polymer ?
#
loop_
_entity_poly.entity_id
_entity_poly.type
_entity_poly.pdbx_seq_one_letter_code
_entity_poly.pdbx_strand_id
1 'polypeptide(L)'
;LPGVTLASGVGFEFALVLNDTTDAQLRVVPSYNPYVAPRAGDGPTALDAFYNSGATVETSRRGGEWDSLFVATNRWRIGRDGKTYPARGVNRGRLRYGRVEGSSLADWYADRNAGLIEVRLAWGLLNVTDPSSRRVLRRIRSQETFEATVTDGFRFGVAAVARGGGAVREWLPAGTTYAWPAWDEPVWHEHLKPVYGALRDVWGAW
;
A
#
# COMPACT_ATOMS: atom_id res chain seq x y z
N LEU A 1 -1.35 -7.27 -14.84
CA LEU A 1 -1.73 -7.34 -13.40
C LEU A 1 -1.32 -8.71 -12.86
N PRO A 2 -1.18 -8.93 -11.55
CA PRO A 2 -0.82 -10.24 -11.00
C PRO A 2 -1.75 -11.34 -11.54
N GLY A 3 -1.20 -12.34 -12.24
CA GLY A 3 -1.98 -13.45 -12.81
C GLY A 3 -2.92 -13.10 -13.97
N VAL A 4 -2.85 -11.88 -14.53
CA VAL A 4 -3.78 -11.40 -15.55
C VAL A 4 -3.05 -10.61 -16.65
N THR A 5 -3.23 -11.06 -17.90
CA THR A 5 -2.68 -10.44 -19.11
C THR A 5 -3.56 -9.28 -19.59
N LEU A 6 -3.57 -8.19 -18.82
CA LEU A 6 -4.22 -6.93 -19.19
C LEU A 6 -3.17 -5.81 -19.22
N ALA A 7 -3.30 -4.94 -20.21
CA ALA A 7 -2.41 -3.82 -20.44
C ALA A 7 -3.15 -2.49 -20.31
N SER A 8 -2.46 -1.50 -19.76
CA SER A 8 -2.81 -0.09 -19.81
C SER A 8 -1.84 0.59 -20.77
N GLY A 9 -2.30 1.60 -21.52
CA GLY A 9 -1.45 2.40 -22.41
C GLY A 9 -0.25 3.04 -21.69
N VAL A 10 -0.39 3.29 -20.38
CA VAL A 10 0.64 3.89 -19.51
C VAL A 10 1.30 2.90 -18.54
N GLY A 11 0.82 1.65 -18.46
CA GLY A 11 1.29 0.66 -17.47
C GLY A 11 0.52 0.69 -16.16
N PHE A 12 1.00 -0.10 -15.19
CA PHE A 12 0.50 -0.14 -13.82
C PHE A 12 1.67 -0.11 -12.84
N GLU A 13 1.61 0.79 -11.87
CA GLU A 13 2.61 0.97 -10.84
C GLU A 13 2.24 0.21 -9.56
N PHE A 14 0.94 0.08 -9.32
CA PHE A 14 0.36 -0.60 -8.17
C PHE A 14 -0.64 -1.66 -8.62
N ALA A 15 -0.75 -2.74 -7.86
CA ALA A 15 -1.75 -3.77 -8.05
C ALA A 15 -2.47 -4.07 -6.74
N LEU A 16 -3.72 -3.67 -6.66
CA LEU A 16 -4.63 -4.05 -5.59
C LEU A 16 -5.27 -5.40 -5.93
N VAL A 17 -5.03 -6.42 -5.10
CA VAL A 17 -5.57 -7.77 -5.26
C VAL A 17 -6.51 -8.05 -4.10
N LEU A 18 -7.78 -8.34 -4.41
CA LEU A 18 -8.85 -8.65 -3.45
C LEU A 18 -9.37 -10.06 -3.74
N ASN A 19 -8.66 -11.10 -3.27
CA ASN A 19 -9.03 -12.49 -3.57
C ASN A 19 -10.18 -12.98 -2.69
N ASP A 20 -10.03 -12.84 -1.38
CA ASP A 20 -11.06 -13.14 -0.38
C ASP A 20 -10.80 -12.40 0.94
N THR A 21 -11.67 -12.62 1.92
CA THR A 21 -11.64 -11.93 3.23
C THR A 21 -10.36 -12.14 4.04
N THR A 22 -9.52 -13.11 3.67
CA THR A 22 -8.24 -13.44 4.32
C THR A 22 -7.02 -13.14 3.44
N ASP A 23 -7.20 -13.00 2.13
CA ASP A 23 -6.14 -12.64 1.18
C ASP A 23 -6.52 -11.41 0.35
N ALA A 24 -6.17 -10.25 0.88
CA ALA A 24 -6.20 -8.99 0.18
C ALA A 24 -4.89 -8.23 0.37
N GLN A 25 -4.37 -7.63 -0.69
CA GLN A 25 -3.11 -6.89 -0.64
C GLN A 25 -2.92 -5.89 -1.77
N LEU A 26 -2.27 -4.78 -1.44
CA LEU A 26 -1.62 -3.88 -2.38
C LEU A 26 -0.18 -4.33 -2.65
N ARG A 27 0.17 -4.43 -3.93
CA ARG A 27 1.51 -4.68 -4.43
C ARG A 27 2.00 -3.49 -5.26
N VAL A 28 3.30 -3.41 -5.45
CA VAL A 28 3.95 -2.30 -6.15
C VAL A 28 4.98 -2.84 -7.13
N VAL A 29 5.18 -2.19 -8.27
CA VAL A 29 6.29 -2.55 -9.15
C VAL A 29 7.62 -2.22 -8.46
N PRO A 30 8.69 -3.01 -8.64
CA PRO A 30 9.94 -2.83 -7.87
C PRO A 30 10.57 -1.43 -7.98
N SER A 31 10.43 -0.75 -9.13
CA SER A 31 10.91 0.63 -9.31
C SER A 31 10.10 1.68 -8.55
N TYR A 32 8.91 1.34 -8.05
CA TYR A 32 8.09 2.20 -7.22
C TYR A 32 8.16 1.83 -5.74
N ASN A 33 8.88 0.76 -5.35
CA ASN A 33 9.01 0.39 -3.96
C ASN A 33 10.17 1.16 -3.31
N PRO A 34 9.94 2.11 -2.39
CA PRO A 34 11.02 2.84 -1.74
C PRO A 34 11.80 2.03 -0.71
N TYR A 35 11.38 0.81 -0.41
CA TYR A 35 12.01 -0.06 0.59
C TYR A 35 12.62 -1.30 -0.05
N VAL A 36 13.70 -1.80 0.55
CA VAL A 36 14.29 -3.09 0.18
C VAL A 36 13.58 -4.19 0.95
N ALA A 37 13.10 -5.19 0.23
CA ALA A 37 12.52 -6.41 0.80
C ALA A 37 13.55 -7.56 0.72
N PRO A 38 13.60 -8.44 1.72
CA PRO A 38 14.48 -9.61 1.69
C PRO A 38 14.04 -10.56 0.58
N ARG A 39 15.01 -11.11 -0.14
CA ARG A 39 14.86 -12.09 -1.22
C ARG A 39 15.47 -13.43 -0.83
N ALA A 40 15.06 -14.49 -1.51
CA ALA A 40 15.65 -15.81 -1.29
C ALA A 40 17.14 -15.78 -1.67
N GLY A 41 18.00 -16.27 -0.78
CA GLY A 41 19.45 -16.26 -0.97
C GLY A 41 20.15 -14.99 -0.48
N ASP A 42 19.41 -14.00 0.02
CA ASP A 42 19.99 -12.79 0.59
C ASP A 42 20.87 -13.10 1.81
N GLY A 43 22.05 -12.46 1.82
CA GLY A 43 23.00 -12.54 2.93
C GLY A 43 22.68 -11.57 4.08
N PRO A 44 23.51 -11.59 5.15
CA PRO A 44 23.38 -10.73 6.34
C PRO A 44 23.15 -9.23 6.09
N THR A 45 23.72 -8.70 5.01
CA THR A 45 23.79 -7.27 4.69
C THR A 45 22.70 -6.83 3.70
N ALA A 46 21.81 -7.74 3.28
CA ALA A 46 20.83 -7.48 2.23
C ALA A 46 19.83 -6.34 2.55
N LEU A 47 19.69 -5.99 3.82
CA LEU A 47 18.81 -4.92 4.30
C LEU A 47 19.58 -3.76 4.97
N ASP A 48 20.87 -3.64 4.68
CA ASP A 48 21.67 -2.50 5.14
C ASP A 48 21.19 -1.21 4.47
N ALA A 49 20.91 -1.29 3.16
CA ALA A 49 20.15 -0.28 2.44
C ALA A 49 18.66 -0.46 2.79
N PHE A 50 18.18 0.27 3.78
CA PHE A 50 16.75 0.28 4.15
C PHE A 50 15.87 0.78 3.01
N TYR A 51 16.41 1.76 2.27
CA TYR A 51 15.75 2.41 1.16
C TYR A 51 16.29 1.91 -0.17
N ASN A 52 15.38 1.73 -1.12
CA ASN A 52 15.69 1.43 -2.50
C ASN A 52 16.02 2.74 -3.24
N SER A 53 17.30 3.04 -3.42
CA SER A 53 17.75 4.22 -4.18
C SER A 53 17.36 4.19 -5.66
N GLY A 54 16.99 3.02 -6.18
CA GLY A 54 16.42 2.84 -7.52
C GLY A 54 14.93 3.17 -7.61
N ALA A 55 14.28 3.53 -6.50
CA ALA A 55 12.87 3.89 -6.49
C ALA A 55 12.64 5.24 -7.19
N THR A 56 11.83 5.25 -8.23
CA THR A 56 11.49 6.43 -9.03
C THR A 56 10.15 6.29 -9.76
N VAL A 57 9.42 7.40 -9.89
CA VAL A 57 8.19 7.48 -10.69
C VAL A 57 8.43 7.79 -12.16
N GLU A 58 9.70 7.98 -12.53
CA GLU A 58 10.08 8.39 -13.89
C GLU A 58 10.29 7.20 -14.82
N THR A 59 10.33 6.00 -14.26
CA THR A 59 10.49 4.77 -15.03
C THR A 59 9.15 4.06 -15.12
N SER A 60 8.54 4.11 -16.30
CA SER A 60 7.43 3.20 -16.62
C SER A 60 7.99 1.80 -16.89
N ARG A 61 7.45 0.78 -16.22
CA ARG A 61 7.77 -0.62 -16.54
C ARG A 61 6.55 -1.30 -17.14
N ARG A 62 6.73 -1.86 -18.33
CA ARG A 62 5.77 -2.76 -18.96
C ARG A 62 6.20 -4.18 -18.58
N GLY A 63 5.65 -4.72 -17.49
CA GLY A 63 6.06 -6.02 -16.96
C GLY A 63 5.12 -6.56 -15.88
N GLY A 64 5.39 -7.79 -15.44
CA GLY A 64 4.56 -8.54 -14.48
C GLY A 64 5.21 -8.76 -13.10
N GLU A 65 6.33 -8.09 -12.81
CA GLU A 65 6.99 -8.18 -11.50
C GLU A 65 6.29 -7.29 -10.47
N TRP A 66 6.00 -7.87 -9.31
CA TRP A 66 5.28 -7.20 -8.23
C TRP A 66 5.96 -7.50 -6.91
N ASP A 67 6.43 -6.45 -6.25
CA ASP A 67 6.94 -6.51 -4.89
C ASP A 67 5.80 -6.34 -3.87
N SER A 68 6.03 -6.95 -2.70
CA SER A 68 5.27 -6.59 -1.52
C SER A 68 5.76 -5.25 -0.97
N LEU A 69 4.87 -4.51 -0.30
CA LEU A 69 5.22 -3.30 0.46
C LEU A 69 5.85 -3.66 1.83
N PHE A 70 6.75 -4.65 1.82
CA PHE A 70 7.47 -5.10 3.00
C PHE A 70 8.45 -4.03 3.48
N VAL A 71 8.45 -3.82 4.79
CA VAL A 71 9.44 -2.97 5.47
C VAL A 71 10.07 -3.78 6.59
N ALA A 72 11.39 -3.88 6.55
CA ALA A 72 12.16 -4.45 7.64
C ALA A 72 11.97 -3.60 8.89
N THR A 73 11.52 -4.18 10.00
CA THR A 73 11.43 -3.49 11.29
C THR A 73 12.59 -3.86 12.20
N ASN A 74 13.18 -5.03 11.97
CA ASN A 74 14.37 -5.51 12.65
C ASN A 74 15.33 -6.09 11.62
N ARG A 75 16.58 -5.63 11.61
CA ARG A 75 17.61 -6.18 10.72
C ARG A 75 18.04 -7.56 11.17
N TRP A 76 18.66 -8.28 10.24
CA TRP A 76 19.38 -9.50 10.55
C TRP A 76 20.49 -9.18 11.57
N ARG A 77 20.72 -10.06 12.54
CA ARG A 77 21.73 -9.86 13.59
C ARG A 77 22.39 -11.16 14.02
N ILE A 78 23.61 -11.07 14.56
CA ILE A 78 24.33 -12.19 15.19
C ILE A 78 24.44 -11.93 16.68
N GLY A 79 24.10 -12.92 17.50
CA GLY A 79 24.34 -12.91 18.94
C GLY A 79 25.83 -13.12 19.27
N ARG A 80 26.21 -12.84 20.52
CA ARG A 80 27.59 -13.07 21.00
C ARG A 80 27.99 -14.56 21.00
N ASP A 81 27.00 -15.43 21.02
CA ASP A 81 27.08 -16.89 20.90
C ASP A 81 27.19 -17.38 19.44
N GLY A 82 27.28 -16.46 18.47
CA GLY A 82 27.29 -16.79 17.04
C GLY A 82 25.90 -17.12 16.47
N LYS A 83 24.84 -17.08 17.28
CA LYS A 83 23.48 -17.37 16.82
C LYS A 83 22.98 -16.28 15.89
N THR A 84 22.49 -16.66 14.71
CA THR A 84 21.92 -15.73 13.74
C THR A 84 20.43 -15.54 13.99
N TYR A 85 19.95 -14.32 13.80
CA TYR A 85 18.54 -13.96 13.86
C TYR A 85 18.17 -13.32 12.53
N PRO A 86 17.19 -13.88 11.79
CA PRO A 86 16.79 -13.32 10.51
C PRO A 86 16.16 -11.94 10.67
N ALA A 87 16.23 -11.14 9.61
CA ALA A 87 15.49 -9.89 9.56
C ALA A 87 13.98 -10.16 9.72
N ARG A 88 13.30 -9.27 10.44
CA ARG A 88 11.85 -9.27 10.58
C ARG A 88 11.29 -7.98 10.03
N GLY A 89 10.04 -8.02 9.61
CA GLY A 89 9.36 -6.86 9.08
C GLY A 89 7.89 -7.10 8.91
N VAL A 90 7.23 -6.11 8.32
CA VAL A 90 5.78 -6.12 8.07
C VAL A 90 5.51 -5.82 6.61
N ASN A 91 4.64 -6.60 5.99
CA ASN A 91 4.06 -6.23 4.71
C ASN A 91 2.91 -5.24 4.95
N ARG A 92 3.18 -3.95 4.75
CA ARG A 92 2.19 -2.88 4.93
C ARG A 92 1.14 -2.84 3.82
N GLY A 93 1.32 -3.63 2.77
CA GLY A 93 0.35 -3.79 1.69
C GLY A 93 -0.77 -4.77 2.03
N ARG A 94 -0.70 -5.54 3.13
CA ARG A 94 -1.80 -6.44 3.53
C ARG A 94 -3.01 -5.64 3.97
N LEU A 95 -4.19 -6.00 3.47
CA LEU A 95 -5.43 -5.29 3.73
C LEU A 95 -6.38 -6.15 4.57
N ARG A 96 -6.95 -5.56 5.61
CA ARG A 96 -7.88 -6.23 6.50
C ARG A 96 -9.31 -6.07 6.01
N TYR A 97 -10.01 -7.19 5.83
CA TYR A 97 -11.43 -7.18 5.52
C TYR A 97 -12.27 -6.74 6.72
N GLY A 98 -13.23 -5.85 6.51
CA GLY A 98 -14.19 -5.42 7.52
C GLY A 98 -14.76 -4.03 7.25
N ARG A 99 -15.71 -3.59 8.08
CA ARG A 99 -16.23 -2.21 8.06
C ARG A 99 -15.56 -1.37 9.14
N VAL A 100 -15.38 -0.07 8.87
CA VAL A 100 -14.82 0.89 9.84
C VAL A 100 -15.64 0.94 11.12
N GLU A 101 -16.97 0.78 11.02
CA GLU A 101 -17.91 0.69 12.15
C GLU A 101 -17.53 -0.43 13.13
N GLY A 102 -17.14 -1.60 12.62
CA GLY A 102 -16.74 -2.75 13.44
C GLY A 102 -15.27 -2.73 13.84
N SER A 103 -14.40 -2.14 13.02
CA SER A 103 -12.98 -1.96 13.34
C SER A 103 -12.38 -0.81 12.55
N SER A 104 -11.80 0.17 13.26
CA SER A 104 -11.07 1.28 12.62
C SER A 104 -9.79 0.85 11.88
N LEU A 105 -9.40 -0.42 12.02
CA LEU A 105 -8.28 -1.07 11.32
C LEU A 105 -8.72 -1.82 10.06
N ALA A 106 -10.00 -1.74 9.68
CA ALA A 106 -10.47 -2.30 8.42
C ALA A 106 -10.01 -1.44 7.24
N ASP A 107 -9.57 -2.11 6.18
CA ASP A 107 -9.02 -1.48 4.98
C ASP A 107 -9.92 -1.68 3.76
N TRP A 108 -10.72 -2.75 3.71
CA TRP A 108 -11.62 -2.96 2.58
C TRP A 108 -12.85 -3.79 2.93
N TYR A 109 -13.90 -3.60 2.15
CA TYR A 109 -15.17 -4.30 2.29
C TYR A 109 -15.90 -4.40 0.94
N ALA A 110 -16.72 -5.44 0.77
CA ALA A 110 -17.57 -5.60 -0.40
C ALA A 110 -19.04 -5.57 0.06
N ASP A 111 -19.74 -4.48 -0.24
CA ASP A 111 -21.16 -4.34 0.00
C ASP A 111 -21.95 -4.84 -1.21
N ARG A 112 -22.45 -6.08 -1.11
CA ARG A 112 -23.20 -6.72 -2.19
C ARG A 112 -24.57 -6.08 -2.41
N ASN A 113 -25.18 -5.50 -1.37
CA ASN A 113 -26.49 -4.89 -1.48
C ASN A 113 -26.39 -3.53 -2.18
N ALA A 114 -25.33 -2.77 -1.88
CA ALA A 114 -25.04 -1.50 -2.55
C ALA A 114 -24.30 -1.65 -3.88
N GLY A 115 -23.79 -2.85 -4.21
CA GLY A 115 -22.98 -3.09 -5.40
C GLY A 115 -21.63 -2.37 -5.37
N LEU A 116 -21.05 -2.19 -4.19
CA LEU A 116 -19.87 -1.37 -3.93
C LEU A 116 -18.70 -2.20 -3.39
N ILE A 117 -17.48 -1.85 -3.79
CA ILE A 117 -16.26 -2.23 -3.10
C ILE A 117 -15.66 -0.97 -2.47
N GLU A 118 -15.50 -0.98 -1.16
CA GLU A 118 -14.86 0.08 -0.40
C GLU A 118 -13.41 -0.30 -0.13
N VAL A 119 -12.48 0.62 -0.37
CA VAL A 119 -11.06 0.44 -0.11
C VAL A 119 -10.48 1.71 0.49
N ARG A 120 -9.74 1.55 1.58
CA ARG A 120 -9.01 2.60 2.28
C ARG A 120 -7.52 2.31 2.15
N LEU A 121 -6.81 3.18 1.44
CA LEU A 121 -5.36 3.11 1.30
C LEU A 121 -4.74 4.35 1.94
N ALA A 122 -3.73 4.15 2.79
CA ALA A 122 -2.95 5.25 3.31
C ALA A 122 -2.13 5.90 2.18
N TRP A 123 -2.08 7.23 2.15
CA TRP A 123 -1.34 8.01 1.15
C TRP A 123 0.10 7.53 0.93
N GLY A 124 0.82 7.23 2.03
CA GLY A 124 2.19 6.73 1.97
C GLY A 124 2.36 5.35 1.33
N LEU A 125 1.31 4.53 1.21
CA LEU A 125 1.36 3.27 0.47
C LEU A 125 1.37 3.49 -1.05
N LEU A 126 0.84 4.63 -1.49
CA LEU A 126 0.81 5.07 -2.89
C LEU A 126 1.95 6.05 -3.21
N ASN A 127 2.95 6.12 -2.33
CA ASN A 127 4.06 7.08 -2.40
C ASN A 127 3.64 8.55 -2.45
N VAL A 128 2.43 8.89 -1.99
CA VAL A 128 2.02 10.29 -1.80
C VAL A 128 2.74 10.84 -0.58
N THR A 129 3.62 11.80 -0.79
CA THR A 129 4.46 12.42 0.25
C THR A 129 3.75 13.59 0.92
N ASP A 130 2.94 14.30 0.15
CA ASP A 130 2.10 15.38 0.65
C ASP A 130 0.77 15.38 -0.13
N PRO A 131 -0.31 14.84 0.45
CA PRO A 131 -1.59 14.81 -0.23
C PRO A 131 -2.21 16.21 -0.33
N SER A 132 -1.90 17.16 0.54
CA SER A 132 -2.51 18.49 0.55
C SER A 132 -2.16 19.28 -0.72
N SER A 133 -0.92 19.13 -1.20
CA SER A 133 -0.41 19.73 -2.43
C SER A 133 -0.24 18.76 -3.59
N ARG A 134 -0.81 17.55 -3.51
CA ARG A 134 -0.74 16.48 -4.52
C ARG A 134 0.69 16.08 -4.91
N ARG A 135 1.58 15.95 -3.94
CA ARG A 135 2.96 15.54 -4.18
C ARG A 135 3.17 14.06 -3.94
N VAL A 136 3.90 13.45 -4.86
CA VAL A 136 4.36 12.06 -4.78
C VAL A 136 5.87 12.00 -4.74
N LEU A 137 6.41 10.94 -4.14
CA LEU A 137 7.84 10.63 -4.18
C LEU A 137 8.27 10.53 -5.64
N ARG A 138 9.20 11.39 -6.07
CA ARG A 138 9.78 11.35 -7.41
C ARG A 138 10.93 10.34 -7.46
N ARG A 139 11.91 10.48 -6.56
CA ARG A 139 13.06 9.58 -6.44
C ARG A 139 13.75 9.70 -5.09
N ILE A 140 14.47 8.67 -4.68
CA ILE A 140 15.35 8.69 -3.51
C ILE A 140 16.77 9.08 -3.95
N ARG A 141 17.34 10.14 -3.36
CA ARG A 141 18.69 10.65 -3.70
C ARG A 141 19.76 10.03 -2.81
N SER A 142 19.48 9.95 -1.51
CA SER A 142 20.35 9.36 -0.49
C SER A 142 19.49 8.73 0.60
N GLN A 143 20.11 8.12 1.62
CA GLN A 143 19.37 7.60 2.78
C GLN A 143 18.60 8.68 3.55
N GLU A 144 18.95 9.95 3.36
CA GLU A 144 18.40 11.09 4.11
C GLU A 144 17.56 12.03 3.24
N THR A 145 17.64 11.92 1.91
CA THR A 145 17.01 12.89 1.01
C THR A 145 16.22 12.21 -0.11
N PHE A 146 15.05 12.76 -0.39
CA PHE A 146 14.20 12.38 -1.50
C PHE A 146 13.69 13.62 -2.23
N GLU A 147 13.27 13.42 -3.47
CA GLU A 147 12.58 14.45 -4.24
C GLU A 147 11.11 14.10 -4.35
N ALA A 148 10.26 15.12 -4.40
CA ALA A 148 8.83 14.96 -4.65
C ALA A 148 8.41 15.80 -5.85
N THR A 149 7.43 15.32 -6.62
CA THR A 149 6.84 16.02 -7.76
C THR A 149 5.33 16.09 -7.61
N VAL A 150 4.69 17.08 -8.23
CA VAL A 150 3.22 17.16 -8.29
C VAL A 150 2.71 16.07 -9.23
N THR A 151 1.65 15.37 -8.83
CA THR A 151 0.95 14.41 -9.68
C THR A 151 -0.35 15.00 -10.25
N ASP A 152 -0.69 14.60 -11.47
CA ASP A 152 -2.00 14.87 -12.07
C ASP A 152 -3.10 14.02 -11.43
N GLY A 153 -2.74 12.98 -10.66
CA GLY A 153 -3.66 12.11 -9.94
C GLY A 153 -3.37 10.62 -10.16
N PHE A 154 -4.41 9.80 -10.01
CA PHE A 154 -4.35 8.35 -10.20
C PHE A 154 -5.28 7.90 -11.33
N ARG A 155 -4.89 6.85 -12.05
CA ARG A 155 -5.78 6.14 -12.98
C ARG A 155 -6.02 4.74 -12.46
N PHE A 156 -7.26 4.27 -12.57
CA PHE A 156 -7.66 2.97 -12.05
C PHE A 156 -8.12 2.08 -13.19
N GLY A 157 -7.45 0.93 -13.35
CA GLY A 157 -7.94 -0.18 -14.16
C GLY A 157 -8.48 -1.28 -13.24
N VAL A 158 -9.66 -1.81 -13.55
CA VAL A 158 -10.33 -2.81 -12.69
C VAL A 158 -10.66 -4.04 -13.52
N ALA A 159 -10.20 -5.20 -13.07
CA ALA A 159 -10.49 -6.48 -13.69
C ALA A 159 -11.27 -7.36 -12.70
N ALA A 160 -12.42 -7.89 -13.13
CA ALA A 160 -13.09 -8.97 -12.42
C ALA A 160 -12.55 -10.30 -12.96
N VAL A 161 -12.07 -11.18 -12.08
CA VAL A 161 -11.38 -12.41 -12.47
C VAL A 161 -12.12 -13.62 -11.89
N ALA A 162 -12.27 -14.67 -12.70
CA ALA A 162 -12.87 -15.93 -12.28
C ALA A 162 -12.01 -16.60 -11.19
N ARG A 163 -12.66 -17.04 -10.12
CA ARG A 163 -12.00 -17.79 -9.05
C ARG A 163 -11.38 -19.08 -9.60
N GLY A 164 -10.11 -19.34 -9.26
CA GLY A 164 -9.43 -20.60 -9.58
C GLY A 164 -8.91 -20.78 -11.02
N GLY A 165 -9.19 -19.85 -11.94
CA GLY A 165 -8.79 -19.99 -13.36
C GLY A 165 -8.13 -18.77 -13.99
N GLY A 166 -8.04 -17.62 -13.30
CA GLY A 166 -7.38 -16.41 -13.81
C GLY A 166 -8.08 -15.75 -15.02
N ALA A 167 -9.18 -16.32 -15.51
CA ALA A 167 -9.92 -15.79 -16.65
C ALA A 167 -10.59 -14.45 -16.29
N VAL A 168 -10.30 -13.42 -17.06
CA VAL A 168 -10.94 -12.10 -16.91
C VAL A 168 -12.38 -12.20 -17.38
N ARG A 169 -13.32 -11.79 -16.51
CA ARG A 169 -14.75 -11.73 -16.80
C ARG A 169 -15.16 -10.35 -17.26
N GLU A 170 -14.63 -9.31 -16.61
CA GLU A 170 -14.92 -7.93 -16.91
C GLU A 170 -13.64 -7.10 -16.84
N TRP A 171 -13.56 -6.05 -17.65
CA TRP A 171 -12.44 -5.13 -17.70
C TRP A 171 -12.90 -3.69 -17.84
N LEU A 172 -12.57 -2.88 -16.84
CA LEU A 172 -12.66 -1.43 -16.89
C LEU A 172 -11.26 -0.85 -17.10
N PRO A 173 -10.93 -0.30 -18.27
CA PRO A 173 -9.62 0.27 -18.53
C PRO A 173 -9.37 1.56 -17.74
N ALA A 174 -8.08 1.84 -17.49
CA ALA A 174 -7.59 3.04 -16.81
C ALA A 174 -7.69 4.30 -17.70
N GLY A 175 -8.92 4.69 -18.07
CA GLY A 175 -9.19 5.77 -19.02
C GLY A 175 -9.26 7.18 -18.42
N THR A 176 -9.59 7.29 -17.13
CA THR A 176 -9.83 8.58 -16.47
C THR A 176 -8.83 8.80 -15.34
N THR A 177 -8.27 10.01 -15.29
CA THR A 177 -7.46 10.46 -14.16
C THR A 177 -8.38 11.01 -13.07
N TYR A 178 -8.27 10.43 -11.88
CA TYR A 178 -8.84 10.95 -10.64
C TYR A 178 -7.80 11.80 -9.92
N ALA A 179 -8.12 13.07 -9.71
CA ALA A 179 -7.37 13.95 -8.82
C ALA A 179 -8.26 14.29 -7.62
N TRP A 180 -7.68 14.26 -6.42
CA TRP A 180 -8.35 14.75 -5.23
C TRP A 180 -8.14 16.27 -5.10
N PRO A 181 -9.08 17.01 -4.48
CA PRO A 181 -8.89 18.43 -4.22
C PRO A 181 -7.65 18.67 -3.36
N ALA A 182 -6.89 19.72 -3.64
CA ALA A 182 -5.90 20.23 -2.70
C ALA A 182 -6.60 20.82 -1.47
N TRP A 183 -5.90 20.88 -0.34
CA TRP A 183 -6.41 21.50 0.87
C TRP A 183 -5.29 22.16 1.66
N ASP A 184 -5.60 23.25 2.35
CA ASP A 184 -4.73 23.80 3.39
C ASP A 184 -5.15 23.27 4.77
N GLU A 185 -6.46 23.11 4.98
CA GLU A 185 -7.05 22.57 6.21
C GLU A 185 -7.77 21.24 5.93
N PRO A 186 -7.44 20.16 6.65
CA PRO A 186 -8.11 18.87 6.46
C PRO A 186 -9.54 18.93 7.02
N VAL A 187 -10.48 18.31 6.30
CA VAL A 187 -11.82 18.06 6.85
C VAL A 187 -11.71 17.02 7.95
N TRP A 188 -12.20 17.35 9.14
CA TRP A 188 -12.27 16.44 10.28
C TRP A 188 -13.70 16.34 10.81
N HIS A 189 -13.98 15.25 11.49
CA HIS A 189 -15.17 15.10 12.32
C HIS A 189 -14.78 14.31 13.56
N GLU A 190 -15.43 14.61 14.68
CA GLU A 190 -15.25 13.84 15.90
C GLU A 190 -15.98 12.50 15.80
N HIS A 191 -15.31 11.44 16.25
CA HIS A 191 -15.90 10.12 16.38
C HIS A 191 -15.56 9.53 17.75
N LEU A 192 -16.58 9.36 18.58
CA LEU A 192 -16.43 8.70 19.88
C LEU A 192 -16.21 7.20 19.67
N LYS A 193 -15.09 6.68 20.16
CA LYS A 193 -14.85 5.23 20.15
C LYS A 193 -15.92 4.52 21.00
N PRO A 194 -16.34 3.29 20.65
CA PRO A 194 -17.32 2.55 21.45
C PRO A 194 -16.98 2.44 22.95
N VAL A 195 -15.68 2.37 23.29
CA VAL A 195 -15.20 2.30 24.68
C VAL A 195 -15.32 3.63 25.45
N TYR A 196 -15.57 4.76 24.77
CA TYR A 196 -15.58 6.09 25.38
C TYR A 196 -16.53 6.19 26.57
N GLY A 197 -17.74 5.64 26.46
CA GLY A 197 -18.72 5.66 27.55
C GLY A 197 -18.18 4.99 28.82
N ALA A 198 -17.60 3.80 28.68
CA ALA A 198 -17.01 3.06 29.80
C ALA A 198 -15.83 3.82 30.43
N LEU A 199 -14.97 4.47 29.63
CA LEU A 199 -13.88 5.29 30.16
C LEU A 199 -14.41 6.52 30.91
N ARG A 200 -15.37 7.24 30.32
CA ARG A 200 -15.97 8.43 30.95
C ARG A 200 -16.59 8.09 32.30
N ASP A 201 -17.27 6.96 32.42
CA ASP A 201 -17.93 6.58 33.67
C ASP A 201 -16.92 6.21 34.77
N VAL A 202 -15.74 5.69 34.42
CA VAL A 202 -14.67 5.35 35.39
C VAL A 202 -13.85 6.57 35.81
N TRP A 203 -13.54 7.48 34.88
CA TRP A 203 -12.59 8.59 35.10
C TRP A 203 -13.23 9.98 35.13
N GLY A 204 -14.51 10.13 34.78
CA GLY A 204 -15.18 11.43 34.69
C GLY A 204 -15.58 12.05 36.02
N ALA A 205 -15.33 11.37 37.14
CA ALA A 205 -15.64 11.82 38.50
C ALA A 205 -14.41 12.26 39.31
N TRP A 206 -13.22 12.33 38.68
CA TRP A 206 -11.98 12.84 39.28
C TRP A 206 -11.78 14.32 38.98
#